data_AF-A0AAW5V6I2-F1
#
_entry.id   AF-A0AAW5V6I2-F1
#
_cell.length_a   1.000
_cell.length_b   1.000
_cell.length_c   1.000
_cell.angle_alpha   90.00
_cell.angle_beta   90.00
_cell.angle_gamma   90.00
#
_symmetry.space_group_name_H-M   'P 1'
#
loop_
_entity.id
_entity.type
_entity.pdbx_description
1 polymer ?
#
loop_
_entity_poly.entity_id
_entity_poly.type
_entity_poly.pdbx_seq_one_letter_code
_entity_poly.pdbx_strand_id
1 'polypeptide(L)'
;MKSNTEHLNLRASSQTNSGSEKFQTANIARCIYTLVMVLVFYHFQLPWIVAIGFVHLVFSVIWFLLIHFDILVEKDVWWSGYVPATFDLIWLTVLAYGTGHITSFFILGYLGSIALSSMSLDRNYGVYNAFLATVLFSAMGFFVYYDVIPLVNILMPPVKPTLLSIFISSLLLGGSAFIVNQIVSKLFSSLTDVNEKLLAIAMTDPLTGISNRRSFFSNLEIEMARQHRSTSPYPIAFLLFDLDLFKSINDTYGHEIGDLVLIEFATVLKTSLRKQDFPARWGGEEFLVLLPNTDLDGAIVTAEKIRSTFHSLKIPMKGKELQCSTSVGISILRDQNTNPESVINLADEYLYEAKRKGRNQVYSEKNL
;
A
#
# COMPACT_ATOMS: atom_id res chain seq x y z
N MET A 1 -3.15 -11.08 24.70
CA MET A 1 -2.50 -11.34 23.39
C MET A 1 -2.91 -12.68 22.76
N LYS A 2 -3.02 -13.81 23.48
CA LYS A 2 -3.44 -15.12 22.89
C LYS A 2 -4.86 -15.12 22.26
N SER A 3 -5.83 -14.41 22.84
CA SER A 3 -7.22 -14.38 22.34
C SER A 3 -7.42 -13.62 21.02
N ASN A 4 -6.57 -12.62 20.71
CA ASN A 4 -6.63 -11.91 19.43
C ASN A 4 -6.01 -12.75 18.29
N THR A 5 -5.01 -13.57 18.60
CA THR A 5 -4.37 -14.46 17.61
C THR A 5 -5.32 -15.61 17.21
N GLU A 6 -6.12 -16.14 18.15
CA GLU A 6 -7.16 -17.13 17.84
C GLU A 6 -8.30 -16.54 17.00
N HIS A 7 -8.77 -15.32 17.29
CA HIS A 7 -9.80 -14.67 16.48
C HIS A 7 -9.32 -14.31 15.06
N LEU A 8 -8.04 -13.94 14.90
CA LEU A 8 -7.42 -13.71 13.58
C LEU A 8 -7.24 -15.02 12.80
N ASN A 9 -6.84 -16.11 13.46
CA ASN A 9 -6.70 -17.41 12.83
C ASN A 9 -8.05 -18.04 12.45
N LEU A 10 -9.11 -17.82 13.24
CA LEU A 10 -10.48 -18.25 12.91
C LEU A 10 -11.09 -17.44 11.76
N ARG A 11 -10.82 -16.13 11.67
CA ARG A 11 -11.23 -15.32 10.52
C ARG A 11 -10.46 -15.70 9.25
N ALA A 12 -9.14 -15.91 9.35
CA ALA A 12 -8.32 -16.35 8.24
C ALA A 12 -8.74 -17.75 7.74
N SER A 13 -9.02 -18.71 8.65
CA SER A 13 -9.48 -20.05 8.28
C SER A 13 -10.89 -20.04 7.67
N SER A 14 -11.80 -19.20 8.16
CA SER A 14 -13.14 -19.03 7.60
C SER A 14 -13.14 -18.39 6.20
N GLN A 15 -12.26 -17.41 5.96
CA GLN A 15 -12.10 -16.80 4.64
C GLN A 15 -11.44 -17.76 3.64
N THR A 16 -10.45 -18.56 4.08
CA THR A 16 -9.81 -19.57 3.24
C THR A 16 -10.76 -20.71 2.86
N ASN A 17 -11.61 -21.18 3.79
CA ASN A 17 -12.62 -22.21 3.48
C ASN A 17 -13.68 -21.71 2.50
N SER A 18 -14.19 -20.49 2.71
CA SER A 18 -15.23 -19.93 1.83
C SER A 18 -14.78 -19.77 0.38
N GLY A 19 -13.48 -19.58 0.16
CA GLY A 19 -12.89 -19.44 -1.16
C GLY A 19 -12.71 -20.77 -1.90
N SER A 20 -12.33 -21.83 -1.17
CA SER A 20 -12.15 -23.18 -1.73
C SER A 20 -13.51 -23.79 -2.12
N GLU A 21 -14.49 -23.72 -1.22
CA GLU A 21 -15.86 -24.23 -1.46
C GLU A 21 -16.53 -23.60 -2.69
N LYS A 22 -16.36 -22.30 -2.89
CA LYS A 22 -16.92 -21.58 -4.05
C LYS A 22 -16.26 -22.00 -5.38
N PHE A 23 -14.96 -22.27 -5.37
CA PHE A 23 -14.24 -22.70 -6.58
C PHE A 23 -14.58 -24.15 -6.95
N GLN A 24 -14.78 -25.00 -5.94
CA GLN A 24 -15.32 -26.35 -6.13
C GLN A 24 -16.72 -26.29 -6.75
N THR A 25 -17.59 -25.38 -6.29
CA THR A 25 -18.96 -25.22 -6.83
C THR A 25 -18.96 -24.84 -8.32
N ALA A 26 -18.11 -23.90 -8.74
CA ALA A 26 -18.01 -23.48 -10.14
C ALA A 26 -17.50 -24.61 -11.06
N ASN A 27 -16.55 -25.42 -10.59
CA ASN A 27 -16.02 -26.55 -11.36
C ASN A 27 -17.02 -27.72 -11.45
N ILE A 28 -17.82 -27.95 -10.41
CA ILE A 28 -18.94 -28.91 -10.44
C ILE A 28 -19.96 -28.49 -11.51
N ALA A 29 -20.33 -27.21 -11.54
CA ALA A 29 -21.24 -26.68 -12.56
C ALA A 29 -20.70 -26.89 -13.99
N ARG A 30 -19.38 -26.70 -14.21
CA ARG A 30 -18.72 -26.98 -15.50
C ARG A 30 -18.79 -28.46 -15.90
N CYS A 31 -18.56 -29.37 -14.95
CA CYS A 31 -18.66 -30.81 -15.20
C CYS A 31 -20.09 -31.21 -15.60
N ILE A 32 -21.10 -30.72 -14.86
CA ILE A 32 -22.51 -30.97 -15.15
C ILE A 32 -22.87 -30.43 -16.54
N TYR A 33 -22.47 -29.20 -16.85
CA TYR A 33 -22.71 -28.58 -18.16
C TYR A 33 -22.11 -29.42 -19.31
N THR A 34 -20.84 -29.83 -19.17
CA THR A 34 -20.15 -30.58 -20.23
C THR A 34 -20.81 -31.95 -20.44
N LEU A 35 -21.24 -32.60 -19.36
CA LEU A 35 -21.98 -33.87 -19.44
C LEU A 35 -23.32 -33.70 -20.16
N VAL A 36 -24.10 -32.68 -19.81
CA VAL A 36 -25.39 -32.38 -20.46
C VAL A 36 -25.19 -32.14 -21.96
N MET A 37 -24.16 -31.36 -22.34
CA MET A 37 -23.85 -31.11 -23.74
C MET A 37 -23.46 -32.38 -24.50
N VAL A 38 -22.62 -33.24 -23.91
CA VAL A 38 -22.25 -34.54 -24.52
C VAL A 38 -23.49 -35.41 -24.77
N LEU A 39 -24.42 -35.46 -23.82
CA LEU A 39 -25.66 -36.22 -23.94
C LEU A 39 -26.59 -35.65 -25.02
N VAL A 40 -26.70 -34.32 -25.11
CA VAL A 40 -27.47 -33.64 -26.16
C VAL A 40 -26.89 -33.99 -27.55
N PHE A 41 -25.58 -33.85 -27.75
CA PHE A 41 -24.96 -34.16 -29.05
C PHE A 41 -24.96 -35.64 -29.41
N TYR A 42 -24.95 -36.53 -28.41
CA TYR A 42 -25.14 -37.96 -28.62
C TYR A 42 -26.54 -38.25 -29.19
N HIS A 43 -27.57 -37.59 -28.65
CA HIS A 43 -28.93 -37.69 -29.16
C HIS A 43 -29.05 -37.20 -30.62
N PHE A 44 -28.35 -36.13 -30.97
CA PHE A 44 -28.31 -35.58 -32.34
C PHE A 44 -27.39 -36.35 -33.31
N GLN A 45 -26.82 -37.49 -32.90
CA GLN A 45 -25.96 -38.35 -33.73
C GLN A 45 -24.76 -37.63 -34.37
N LEU A 46 -24.06 -36.79 -33.59
CA LEU A 46 -22.83 -36.10 -34.01
C LEU A 46 -21.58 -36.77 -33.39
N PRO A 47 -21.13 -37.94 -33.90
CA PRO A 47 -20.21 -38.84 -33.19
C PRO A 47 -18.83 -38.23 -32.89
N TRP A 48 -18.33 -37.40 -33.80
CA TRP A 48 -17.02 -36.76 -33.64
C TRP A 48 -17.07 -35.61 -32.62
N ILE A 49 -18.18 -34.88 -32.52
CA ILE A 49 -18.40 -33.85 -31.50
C ILE A 49 -18.53 -34.51 -30.12
N VAL A 50 -19.29 -35.60 -30.03
CA VAL A 50 -19.44 -36.39 -28.80
C VAL A 50 -18.08 -36.89 -28.29
N ALA A 51 -17.23 -37.40 -29.18
CA ALA A 51 -15.90 -37.86 -28.82
C ALA A 51 -15.02 -36.75 -28.21
N ILE A 52 -15.01 -35.56 -28.83
CA ILE A 52 -14.24 -34.42 -28.32
C ILE A 52 -14.86 -33.87 -27.02
N GLY A 53 -16.19 -33.90 -26.90
CA GLY A 53 -16.89 -33.47 -25.68
C GLY A 53 -16.61 -34.37 -24.49
N PHE A 54 -16.43 -35.68 -24.75
CA PHE A 54 -16.00 -36.61 -23.73
C PHE A 54 -14.57 -36.32 -23.25
N VAL A 55 -13.65 -35.96 -24.16
CA VAL A 55 -12.29 -35.51 -23.79
C VAL A 55 -12.35 -34.26 -22.92
N HIS A 56 -13.20 -33.29 -23.27
CA HIS A 56 -13.39 -32.08 -22.47
C HIS A 56 -14.00 -32.35 -21.09
N LEU A 57 -14.94 -33.30 -21.01
CA LEU A 57 -15.54 -33.74 -19.76
C LEU A 57 -14.50 -34.39 -18.85
N VAL A 58 -13.69 -35.30 -19.40
CA VAL A 58 -12.60 -35.96 -18.66
C VAL A 58 -11.61 -34.92 -18.14
N PHE A 59 -11.20 -33.96 -18.97
CA PHE A 59 -10.35 -32.85 -18.53
C PHE A 59 -11.00 -32.05 -17.40
N SER A 60 -12.27 -31.67 -17.52
CA SER A 60 -13.00 -30.88 -16.52
C SER A 60 -13.12 -31.62 -15.18
N VAL A 61 -13.37 -32.94 -15.21
CA VAL A 61 -13.44 -33.78 -14.02
C VAL A 61 -12.06 -33.95 -13.38
N ILE A 62 -11.01 -34.22 -14.16
CA ILE A 62 -9.63 -34.29 -13.64
C ILE A 62 -9.25 -32.97 -12.99
N TRP A 63 -9.53 -31.83 -13.65
CA TRP A 63 -9.23 -30.52 -13.12
C TRP A 63 -10.00 -30.23 -11.82
N PHE A 64 -11.28 -30.60 -11.77
CA PHE A 64 -12.08 -30.52 -10.55
C PHE A 64 -11.44 -31.32 -9.40
N LEU A 65 -11.04 -32.57 -9.64
CA LEU A 65 -10.42 -33.43 -8.63
C LEU A 65 -9.08 -32.87 -8.15
N LEU A 66 -8.25 -32.35 -9.06
CA LEU A 66 -6.96 -31.74 -8.73
C LEU A 66 -7.09 -30.53 -7.81
N ILE A 67 -8.21 -29.81 -7.89
CA ILE A 67 -8.49 -28.69 -7.00
C ILE A 67 -9.21 -29.14 -5.73
N HIS A 68 -10.16 -30.06 -5.84
CA HIS A 68 -10.92 -30.55 -4.69
C HIS A 68 -10.02 -31.21 -3.64
N PHE A 69 -8.98 -31.92 -4.10
CA PHE A 69 -7.97 -32.53 -3.22
C PHE A 69 -6.77 -31.62 -2.93
N ASP A 70 -6.87 -30.32 -3.22
CA ASP A 70 -5.81 -29.33 -3.01
C ASP A 70 -4.45 -29.70 -3.65
N ILE A 71 -4.43 -30.59 -4.66
CA ILE A 71 -3.20 -31.09 -5.32
C ILE A 71 -2.52 -29.97 -6.12
N LEU A 72 -3.30 -29.10 -6.77
CA LEU A 72 -2.81 -27.93 -7.50
C LEU A 72 -2.95 -26.61 -6.73
N VAL A 73 -3.48 -26.64 -5.50
CA VAL A 73 -3.74 -25.44 -4.71
C VAL A 73 -2.51 -25.14 -3.85
N GLU A 74 -1.45 -24.67 -4.48
CA GLU A 74 -0.67 -23.63 -3.81
C GLU A 74 -1.54 -22.36 -3.79
N LYS A 75 -1.66 -21.75 -2.62
CA LYS A 75 -2.48 -20.55 -2.42
C LYS A 75 -1.97 -19.44 -3.36
N ASP A 76 -2.87 -18.83 -4.12
CA ASP A 76 -2.66 -17.67 -5.02
C ASP A 76 -2.08 -17.91 -6.41
N VAL A 77 -2.45 -19.03 -7.03
CA VAL A 77 -1.99 -19.31 -8.39
C VAL A 77 -2.98 -18.81 -9.44
N TRP A 78 -2.66 -17.64 -10.02
CA TRP A 78 -3.45 -16.91 -11.02
C TRP A 78 -3.82 -17.72 -12.29
N TRP A 79 -3.04 -18.75 -12.64
CA TRP A 79 -3.31 -19.57 -13.83
C TRP A 79 -4.39 -20.65 -13.61
N SER A 80 -4.78 -20.94 -12.36
CA SER A 80 -5.74 -22.01 -12.02
C SER A 80 -7.15 -21.81 -12.61
N GLY A 81 -7.55 -20.55 -12.84
CA GLY A 81 -8.79 -20.22 -13.55
C GLY A 81 -8.59 -20.06 -15.07
N TYR A 82 -7.38 -19.74 -15.51
CA TYR A 82 -7.06 -19.48 -16.92
C TYR A 82 -7.01 -20.77 -17.75
N VAL A 83 -6.37 -21.82 -17.21
CA VAL A 83 -6.22 -23.09 -17.93
C VAL A 83 -7.58 -23.72 -18.29
N PRO A 84 -8.56 -23.83 -17.37
CA PRO A 84 -9.89 -24.33 -17.74
C PRO A 84 -10.61 -23.45 -18.75
N ALA A 85 -10.52 -22.12 -18.61
CA ALA A 85 -11.16 -21.18 -19.53
C ALA A 85 -10.62 -21.33 -20.97
N THR A 86 -9.33 -21.64 -21.13
CA THR A 86 -8.75 -21.92 -22.46
C THR A 86 -9.25 -23.24 -23.05
N PHE A 87 -9.45 -24.28 -22.23
CA PHE A 87 -10.04 -25.55 -22.69
C PHE A 87 -11.52 -25.38 -23.07
N ASP A 88 -12.28 -24.62 -22.28
CA ASP A 88 -13.68 -24.26 -22.59
C ASP A 88 -13.76 -23.53 -23.96
N LEU A 89 -12.81 -22.64 -24.26
CA LEU A 89 -12.71 -21.90 -25.54
C LEU A 89 -12.41 -22.82 -26.73
N ILE A 90 -11.50 -23.79 -26.56
CA ILE A 90 -11.18 -24.78 -27.59
C ILE A 90 -12.40 -25.66 -27.88
N TRP A 91 -13.06 -26.15 -26.84
CA TRP A 91 -14.25 -26.99 -26.95
C TRP A 91 -15.38 -26.30 -27.72
N LEU A 92 -15.64 -25.02 -27.43
CA LEU A 92 -16.67 -24.26 -28.12
C LEU A 92 -16.31 -23.90 -29.56
N THR A 93 -15.02 -23.72 -29.87
CA THR A 93 -14.56 -23.52 -31.25
C THR A 93 -14.84 -24.78 -32.08
N VAL A 94 -14.62 -25.96 -31.51
CA VAL A 94 -14.96 -27.24 -32.13
C VAL A 94 -16.47 -27.38 -32.34
N LEU A 95 -17.29 -26.99 -31.35
CA LEU A 95 -18.76 -27.00 -31.46
C LEU A 95 -19.29 -26.04 -32.53
N ALA A 96 -18.75 -24.82 -32.58
CA ALA A 96 -19.13 -23.80 -33.56
C ALA A 96 -18.75 -24.22 -34.98
N TYR A 97 -17.57 -24.82 -35.15
CA TYR A 97 -17.15 -25.39 -36.43
C TYR A 97 -18.03 -26.57 -36.84
N GLY A 98 -18.39 -27.43 -35.88
CA GLY A 98 -19.04 -28.70 -36.16
C GLY A 98 -20.53 -28.66 -36.45
N THR A 99 -21.21 -27.66 -35.94
CA THR A 99 -22.67 -27.50 -36.12
C THR A 99 -23.02 -26.71 -37.39
N GLY A 100 -22.03 -26.13 -38.09
CA GLY A 100 -22.22 -25.41 -39.36
C GLY A 100 -23.04 -24.11 -39.27
N HIS A 101 -23.72 -23.86 -38.15
CA HIS A 101 -24.52 -22.67 -37.89
C HIS A 101 -23.79 -21.76 -36.91
N ILE A 102 -23.01 -20.82 -37.44
CA ILE A 102 -22.44 -19.73 -36.65
C ILE A 102 -23.55 -18.71 -36.39
N THR A 103 -24.50 -19.03 -35.52
CA THR A 103 -25.44 -18.03 -35.01
C THR A 103 -24.68 -17.18 -34.00
N SER A 104 -24.40 -15.94 -34.41
CA SER A 104 -23.48 -15.00 -33.76
C SER A 104 -23.83 -14.69 -32.30
N PHE A 105 -25.07 -14.97 -31.91
CA PHE A 105 -25.61 -14.79 -30.56
C PHE A 105 -24.96 -15.71 -29.51
N PHE A 106 -24.70 -16.98 -29.84
CA PHE A 106 -24.09 -17.94 -28.90
C PHE A 106 -22.67 -17.55 -28.51
N ILE A 107 -21.93 -17.02 -29.48
CA ILE A 107 -20.53 -16.59 -29.30
C ILE A 107 -20.49 -15.23 -28.58
N LEU A 108 -21.42 -14.32 -28.85
CA LEU A 108 -21.58 -13.05 -28.12
C LEU A 108 -21.89 -13.25 -26.62
N GLY A 109 -22.84 -14.14 -26.28
CA GLY A 109 -23.16 -14.44 -24.88
C GLY A 109 -21.99 -15.08 -24.12
N TYR A 110 -21.20 -15.90 -24.80
CA TYR A 110 -20.04 -16.58 -24.23
C TYR A 110 -18.86 -15.64 -23.99
N LEU A 111 -18.53 -14.81 -24.97
CA LEU A 111 -17.49 -13.80 -24.81
C LEU A 111 -17.86 -12.77 -23.75
N GLY A 112 -19.15 -12.40 -23.64
CA GLY A 112 -19.67 -11.57 -22.56
C GLY A 112 -19.46 -12.22 -21.18
N SER A 113 -19.67 -13.54 -21.06
CA SER A 113 -19.42 -14.26 -19.81
C SER A 113 -17.94 -14.37 -19.44
N ILE A 114 -17.05 -14.59 -20.42
CA ILE A 114 -15.59 -14.61 -20.20
C ILE A 114 -15.09 -13.22 -19.81
N ALA A 115 -15.55 -12.17 -20.51
CA ALA A 115 -15.21 -10.79 -20.17
C ALA A 115 -15.68 -10.46 -18.75
N LEU A 116 -16.93 -10.75 -18.40
CA LEU A 116 -17.45 -10.50 -17.05
C LEU A 116 -16.73 -11.34 -15.98
N SER A 117 -16.42 -12.60 -16.26
CA SER A 117 -15.67 -13.48 -15.35
C SER A 117 -14.21 -13.06 -15.19
N SER A 118 -13.58 -12.48 -16.21
CA SER A 118 -12.19 -12.00 -16.17
C SER A 118 -12.05 -10.57 -15.63
N MET A 119 -13.11 -9.76 -15.68
CA MET A 119 -13.18 -8.42 -15.09
C MET A 119 -13.45 -8.41 -13.58
N SER A 120 -13.67 -9.59 -12.98
CA SER A 120 -13.88 -9.75 -11.54
C SER A 120 -12.55 -9.61 -10.78
N LEU A 121 -12.26 -8.39 -10.29
CA LEU A 121 -11.11 -8.10 -9.43
C LEU A 121 -11.25 -8.64 -7.99
N ASP A 122 -12.47 -9.02 -7.60
CA ASP A 122 -12.79 -9.51 -6.27
C ASP A 122 -13.50 -10.87 -6.39
N ARG A 123 -13.01 -11.85 -5.61
CA ARG A 123 -13.25 -13.30 -5.76
C ARG A 123 -14.73 -13.68 -5.77
N ASN A 124 -15.58 -12.85 -5.17
CA ASN A 124 -17.03 -13.07 -5.12
C ASN A 124 -17.72 -12.82 -6.47
N TYR A 125 -17.25 -11.85 -7.26
CA TYR A 125 -17.91 -11.46 -8.51
C TYR A 125 -17.73 -12.49 -9.63
N GLY A 126 -16.58 -13.19 -9.67
CA GLY A 126 -16.32 -14.24 -10.65
C GLY A 126 -17.29 -15.41 -10.54
N VAL A 127 -17.71 -15.75 -9.32
CA VAL A 127 -18.67 -16.84 -9.06
C VAL A 127 -20.08 -16.45 -9.50
N TYR A 128 -20.52 -15.22 -9.20
CA TYR A 128 -21.82 -14.72 -9.67
C TYR A 128 -21.87 -14.62 -11.19
N ASN A 129 -20.77 -14.19 -11.82
CA ASN A 129 -20.67 -14.11 -13.28
C ASN A 129 -20.68 -15.50 -13.93
N ALA A 130 -20.01 -16.49 -13.32
CA ALA A 130 -20.05 -17.87 -13.78
C ALA A 130 -21.46 -18.48 -13.66
N PHE A 131 -22.14 -18.26 -12.53
CA PHE A 131 -23.52 -18.73 -12.32
C PHE A 131 -24.52 -18.08 -13.31
N LEU A 132 -24.45 -16.76 -13.48
CA LEU A 132 -25.27 -16.02 -14.43
C LEU A 132 -25.06 -16.53 -15.86
N ALA A 133 -23.81 -16.79 -16.25
CA ALA A 133 -23.49 -17.40 -17.53
C ALA A 133 -24.17 -18.77 -17.68
N THR A 134 -24.04 -19.67 -16.70
CA THR A 134 -24.65 -21.01 -16.74
C THR A 134 -26.17 -20.95 -16.90
N VAL A 135 -26.85 -20.04 -16.21
CA VAL A 135 -28.31 -19.85 -16.33
C VAL A 135 -28.70 -19.36 -17.73
N LEU A 136 -28.01 -18.34 -18.25
CA LEU A 136 -28.25 -17.82 -19.59
C LEU A 136 -27.99 -18.88 -20.67
N PHE A 137 -26.96 -19.72 -20.50
CA PHE A 137 -26.67 -20.82 -21.41
C PHE A 137 -27.70 -21.95 -21.38
N SER A 138 -28.20 -22.31 -20.19
CA SER A 138 -29.23 -23.34 -20.05
C SER A 138 -30.55 -22.91 -20.69
N ALA A 139 -30.92 -21.63 -20.51
CA ALA A 139 -32.06 -21.03 -21.22
C ALA A 139 -31.84 -21.01 -22.74
N MET A 140 -30.60 -20.82 -23.19
CA MET A 140 -30.27 -20.79 -24.61
C MET A 140 -30.29 -22.19 -25.26
N GLY A 141 -29.82 -23.24 -24.56
CA GLY A 141 -29.99 -24.63 -24.98
C GLY A 141 -31.46 -25.05 -25.08
N PHE A 142 -32.32 -24.50 -24.21
CA PHE A 142 -33.76 -24.64 -24.31
C PHE A 142 -34.33 -24.01 -25.59
N PHE A 143 -33.89 -22.81 -25.99
CA PHE A 143 -34.33 -22.19 -27.26
C PHE A 143 -33.86 -22.95 -28.50
N VAL A 144 -32.69 -23.60 -28.45
CA VAL A 144 -32.23 -24.52 -29.50
C VAL A 144 -33.11 -25.77 -29.57
N TYR A 145 -33.48 -26.34 -28.41
CA TYR A 145 -34.30 -27.54 -28.30
C TYR A 145 -35.71 -27.37 -28.91
N TYR A 146 -36.29 -26.17 -28.87
CA TYR A 146 -37.63 -25.87 -29.42
C TYR A 146 -37.61 -25.28 -30.84
N ASP A 147 -36.54 -25.46 -31.62
CA ASP A 147 -36.49 -25.06 -33.03
C ASP A 147 -36.79 -23.55 -33.28
N VAL A 148 -36.38 -22.67 -32.35
CA VAL A 148 -36.56 -21.20 -32.49
C VAL A 148 -35.50 -20.58 -33.42
N ILE A 149 -34.46 -21.35 -33.79
CA ILE A 149 -33.33 -20.93 -34.63
C ILE A 149 -33.75 -20.34 -36.00
N PRO A 150 -34.74 -20.89 -36.74
CA PRO A 150 -35.16 -20.31 -38.02
C PRO A 150 -35.74 -18.91 -37.86
N LEU A 151 -36.52 -18.65 -36.81
CA LEU A 151 -37.08 -17.32 -36.52
C LEU A 151 -35.99 -16.32 -36.15
N VAL A 152 -35.01 -16.74 -35.34
CA VAL A 152 -33.86 -15.91 -34.96
C VAL A 152 -32.98 -15.59 -36.17
N ASN A 153 -32.73 -16.55 -37.05
CA ASN A 153 -31.95 -16.34 -38.28
C ASN A 153 -32.61 -15.37 -39.27
N ILE A 154 -33.95 -15.30 -39.27
CA ILE A 154 -34.72 -14.33 -40.06
C ILE A 154 -34.60 -12.92 -39.45
N LEU A 155 -34.69 -12.81 -38.12
CA LEU A 155 -34.62 -11.53 -37.42
C LEU A 155 -33.18 -10.97 -37.34
N MET A 156 -32.19 -11.86 -37.31
CA MET A 156 -30.76 -11.56 -37.19
C MET A 156 -29.95 -12.54 -38.07
N PRO A 157 -29.62 -12.17 -39.32
CA PRO A 157 -28.84 -13.05 -40.20
C PRO A 157 -27.45 -13.36 -39.63
N PRO A 158 -26.86 -14.53 -39.94
CA PRO A 158 -25.57 -14.94 -39.41
C PRO A 158 -24.47 -13.94 -39.79
N VAL A 159 -23.76 -13.43 -38.78
CA VAL A 159 -22.62 -12.53 -38.97
C VAL A 159 -21.48 -13.29 -39.62
N LYS A 160 -20.81 -12.67 -40.59
CA LYS A 160 -19.65 -13.27 -41.27
C LYS A 160 -18.59 -13.69 -40.24
N PRO A 161 -17.96 -14.87 -40.38
CA PRO A 161 -16.95 -15.38 -39.44
C PRO A 161 -15.80 -14.38 -39.16
N THR A 162 -15.48 -13.54 -40.15
CA THR A 162 -14.45 -12.48 -40.03
C THR A 162 -14.84 -11.34 -39.09
N LEU A 163 -16.10 -10.89 -39.10
CA LEU A 163 -16.58 -9.86 -38.18
C LEU A 163 -16.63 -10.38 -36.75
N LEU A 164 -16.98 -11.66 -36.60
CA LEU A 164 -17.00 -12.34 -35.32
C LEU A 164 -15.59 -12.52 -34.75
N SER A 165 -14.60 -12.92 -35.56
CA SER A 165 -13.21 -13.02 -35.10
C SER A 165 -12.62 -11.66 -34.71
N ILE A 166 -12.94 -10.59 -35.45
CA ILE A 166 -12.53 -9.22 -35.10
C ILE A 166 -13.14 -8.80 -33.77
N PHE A 167 -14.42 -9.11 -33.54
CA PHE A 167 -15.10 -8.81 -32.29
C PHE A 167 -14.47 -9.56 -31.09
N ILE A 168 -14.19 -10.86 -31.26
CA ILE A 168 -13.48 -11.69 -30.25
C ILE A 168 -12.11 -11.10 -29.93
N SER A 169 -11.30 -10.85 -30.95
CA SER A 169 -9.96 -10.31 -30.77
C SER A 169 -9.97 -8.95 -30.09
N SER A 170 -10.95 -8.10 -30.40
CA SER A 170 -11.11 -6.78 -29.78
C SER A 170 -11.51 -6.87 -28.31
N LEU A 171 -12.38 -7.82 -27.95
CA LEU A 171 -12.80 -8.04 -26.57
C LEU A 171 -11.67 -8.63 -25.71
N LEU A 172 -10.92 -9.60 -26.26
CA LEU A 172 -9.76 -10.18 -25.59
C LEU A 172 -8.65 -9.14 -25.37
N LEU A 173 -8.37 -8.32 -26.39
CA LEU A 173 -7.39 -7.25 -26.30
C LEU A 173 -7.82 -6.16 -25.28
N GLY A 174 -9.08 -5.74 -25.32
CA GLY A 174 -9.62 -4.76 -24.36
C GLY A 174 -9.65 -5.29 -22.92
N GLY A 175 -10.08 -6.54 -22.73
CA GLY A 175 -10.12 -7.18 -21.40
C GLY A 175 -8.75 -7.37 -20.79
N SER A 176 -7.78 -7.86 -21.57
CA SER A 176 -6.39 -7.99 -21.13
C SER A 176 -5.74 -6.64 -20.81
N ALA A 177 -5.97 -5.61 -21.63
CA ALA A 177 -5.48 -4.26 -21.36
C ALA A 177 -6.06 -3.67 -20.07
N PHE A 178 -7.35 -3.88 -19.81
CA PHE A 178 -8.01 -3.43 -18.58
C PHE A 178 -7.44 -4.13 -17.33
N ILE A 179 -7.25 -5.45 -17.38
CA ILE A 179 -6.65 -6.21 -16.26
C ILE A 179 -5.23 -5.73 -15.96
N VAL A 180 -4.40 -5.56 -17.00
CA VAL A 180 -3.04 -5.03 -16.86
C VAL A 180 -3.08 -3.64 -16.22
N ASN A 181 -3.97 -2.75 -16.67
CA ASN A 181 -4.11 -1.42 -16.09
C ASN A 181 -4.48 -1.46 -14.60
N GLN A 182 -5.40 -2.35 -14.21
CA GLN A 182 -5.82 -2.49 -12.81
C GLN A 182 -4.70 -3.06 -11.93
N ILE A 183 -3.94 -4.05 -12.42
CA ILE A 183 -2.78 -4.59 -11.71
C ILE A 183 -1.71 -3.50 -11.54
N VAL A 184 -1.38 -2.78 -12.61
CA VAL A 184 -0.39 -1.70 -12.58
C VAL A 184 -0.80 -0.60 -11.62
N SER A 185 -2.06 -0.16 -11.65
CA SER A 185 -2.58 0.87 -10.76
C SER A 185 -2.53 0.45 -9.29
N LYS A 186 -2.89 -0.80 -8.99
CA LYS A 186 -2.82 -1.35 -7.63
C LYS A 186 -1.38 -1.48 -7.13
N LEU A 187 -0.47 -1.97 -7.99
CA LEU A 187 0.95 -2.08 -7.67
C LEU A 187 1.56 -0.70 -7.44
N PHE A 188 1.23 0.27 -8.27
CA PHE A 188 1.67 1.65 -8.12
C PHE A 188 1.21 2.25 -6.79
N SER A 189 -0.07 2.07 -6.43
CA SER A 189 -0.60 2.55 -5.15
C SER A 189 0.05 1.89 -3.92
N SER A 190 0.32 0.59 -3.97
CA SER A 190 1.04 -0.10 -2.89
C SER A 190 2.49 0.37 -2.80
N LEU A 191 3.14 0.62 -3.93
CA LEU A 191 4.50 1.15 -3.98
C LEU A 191 4.56 2.55 -3.38
N THR A 192 3.59 3.43 -3.69
CA THR A 192 3.52 4.76 -3.10
C THR A 192 3.30 4.73 -1.59
N ASP A 193 2.39 3.89 -1.09
CA ASP A 193 2.10 3.77 0.35
C ASP A 193 3.31 3.23 1.13
N VAL A 194 4.01 2.23 0.59
CA VAL A 194 5.27 1.72 1.18
C VAL A 194 6.35 2.81 1.17
N ASN A 195 6.47 3.57 0.07
CA ASN A 195 7.43 4.65 -0.04
C ASN A 195 7.13 5.79 0.94
N GLU A 196 5.86 6.18 1.11
CA GLU A 196 5.45 7.18 2.10
C GLU A 196 5.75 6.73 3.53
N LYS A 197 5.50 5.47 3.87
CA LYS A 197 5.85 4.90 5.18
C LYS A 197 7.36 4.85 5.40
N LEU A 198 8.14 4.48 4.39
CA LEU A 198 9.61 4.52 4.44
C LEU A 198 10.12 5.94 4.65
N LEU A 199 9.54 6.92 3.95
CA LEU A 199 9.87 8.33 4.14
C LEU A 199 9.50 8.81 5.54
N ALA A 200 8.32 8.47 6.07
CA ALA A 200 7.91 8.86 7.42
C ALA A 200 8.88 8.31 8.49
N ILE A 201 9.24 7.02 8.42
CA ILE A 201 10.23 6.39 9.32
C ILE A 201 11.60 7.06 9.15
N ALA A 202 11.96 7.44 7.92
CA ALA A 202 13.22 8.09 7.62
C ALA A 202 13.28 9.58 7.99
N MET A 203 12.18 10.17 8.49
CA MET A 203 12.10 11.61 8.82
C MET A 203 11.92 11.88 10.33
N THR A 204 11.60 10.86 11.12
CA THR A 204 11.50 10.95 12.59
C THR A 204 12.60 10.18 13.28
N ASP A 205 13.05 10.65 14.45
CA ASP A 205 13.92 9.87 15.33
C ASP A 205 13.08 8.81 16.08
N PRO A 206 13.43 7.52 16.00
CA PRO A 206 12.60 6.44 16.54
C PRO A 206 12.53 6.42 18.07
N LEU A 207 13.52 7.00 18.77
CA LEU A 207 13.55 7.04 20.24
C LEU A 207 12.68 8.18 20.77
N THR A 208 12.89 9.39 20.26
CA THR A 208 12.28 10.62 20.80
C THR A 208 10.98 11.01 20.10
N GLY A 209 10.74 10.48 18.89
CA GLY A 209 9.57 10.77 18.08
C GLY A 209 9.46 12.24 17.65
N ILE A 210 10.55 13.01 17.64
CA ILE A 210 10.65 14.31 16.95
C ILE A 210 11.28 14.10 15.56
N SER A 211 11.40 15.17 14.76
CA SER A 211 12.12 15.14 13.50
C SER A 211 13.57 14.68 13.69
N ASN A 212 14.13 14.05 12.67
CA ASN A 212 15.58 13.76 12.63
C ASN A 212 16.32 14.83 11.81
N ARG A 213 17.65 14.70 11.75
CA ARG A 213 18.53 15.59 10.98
C ARG A 213 18.12 15.76 9.51
N ARG A 214 17.63 14.71 8.84
CA ARG A 214 17.16 14.81 7.45
C ARG A 214 15.91 15.69 7.36
N SER A 215 14.95 15.48 8.26
CA SER A 215 13.73 16.28 8.32
C SER A 215 13.98 17.75 8.67
N PHE A 216 15.00 18.05 9.48
CA PHE A 216 15.43 19.42 9.72
C PHE A 216 15.80 20.15 8.42
N PHE A 217 16.69 19.57 7.61
CA PHE A 217 17.12 20.19 6.35
C PHE A 217 15.96 20.38 5.36
N SER A 218 15.08 19.39 5.22
CA SER A 218 13.91 19.54 4.34
C SER A 218 12.98 20.68 4.79
N ASN A 219 12.77 20.86 6.10
CA ASN A 219 11.96 21.98 6.60
C ASN A 219 12.68 23.32 6.47
N LEU A 220 13.99 23.35 6.66
CA LEU A 220 14.82 24.53 6.46
C LEU A 220 14.78 25.00 5.00
N GLU A 221 14.89 24.11 4.02
CA GLU A 221 14.77 24.46 2.60
C GLU A 221 13.39 25.09 2.28
N ILE A 222 12.32 24.50 2.82
CA ILE A 222 10.96 25.02 2.66
C ILE A 222 10.86 26.43 3.27
N GLU A 223 11.45 26.63 4.45
CA GLU A 223 11.37 27.90 5.17
C GLU A 223 12.23 29.00 4.53
N MET A 224 13.43 28.68 4.04
CA MET A 224 14.24 29.59 3.24
C MET A 224 13.53 30.00 1.95
N ALA A 225 12.85 29.06 1.27
CA ALA A 225 12.06 29.37 0.09
C ALA A 225 10.84 30.29 0.42
N ARG A 226 10.29 30.19 1.63
CA ARG A 226 9.24 31.10 2.11
C ARG A 226 9.79 32.49 2.44
N GLN A 227 10.90 32.55 3.16
CA GLN A 227 11.61 33.80 3.46
C GLN A 227 11.95 34.57 2.17
N HIS A 228 12.42 33.86 1.13
CA HIS A 228 12.77 34.44 -0.17
C HIS A 228 11.59 35.09 -0.89
N ARG A 229 10.40 34.47 -0.82
CA ARG A 229 9.18 34.99 -1.46
C ARG A 229 8.50 36.09 -0.67
N SER A 230 8.88 36.29 0.59
CA SER A 230 8.30 37.33 1.44
C SER A 230 8.75 38.71 0.98
N THR A 231 7.83 39.68 0.96
CA THR A 231 8.14 41.09 0.67
C THR A 231 9.01 41.74 1.74
N SER A 232 9.06 41.14 2.93
CA SER A 232 9.97 41.51 4.02
C SER A 232 10.61 40.23 4.54
N PRO A 233 11.89 39.95 4.22
CA PRO A 233 12.63 38.83 4.78
C PRO A 233 12.63 38.94 6.31
N TYR A 234 12.37 37.83 6.98
CA TYR A 234 12.36 37.73 8.43
C TYR A 234 13.50 36.83 8.91
N PRO A 235 14.06 37.05 10.11
CA PRO A 235 15.13 36.21 10.63
C PRO A 235 14.62 34.80 10.94
N ILE A 236 15.50 33.82 10.77
CA ILE A 236 15.27 32.43 11.18
C ILE A 236 16.34 32.09 12.23
N ALA A 237 15.93 31.72 13.44
CA ALA A 237 16.85 31.40 14.51
C ALA A 237 17.10 29.90 14.65
N PHE A 238 18.36 29.53 14.87
CA PHE A 238 18.80 28.15 15.08
C PHE A 238 19.27 28.01 16.52
N LEU A 239 18.71 27.05 17.25
CA LEU A 239 19.10 26.76 18.64
C LEU A 239 19.66 25.35 18.67
N LEU A 240 20.97 25.23 18.90
CA LEU A 240 21.64 23.95 19.06
C LEU A 240 21.82 23.65 20.55
N PHE A 241 21.19 22.57 20.99
CA PHE A 241 21.22 22.08 22.36
C PHE A 241 22.10 20.83 22.45
N ASP A 242 22.78 20.69 23.57
CA ASP A 242 23.43 19.45 23.98
C ASP A 242 23.15 19.18 25.47
N LEU A 243 22.84 17.93 25.78
CA LEU A 243 22.54 17.52 27.15
C LEU A 243 23.83 17.38 27.96
N ASP A 244 23.95 18.19 29.00
CA ASP A 244 25.17 18.31 29.77
C ASP A 244 25.50 16.98 30.48
N LEU A 245 26.75 16.54 30.33
CA LEU A 245 27.27 15.33 30.98
C LEU A 245 26.48 14.06 30.63
N PHE A 246 25.83 13.99 29.47
CA PHE A 246 25.00 12.85 29.06
C PHE A 246 25.75 11.50 29.11
N LYS A 247 27.01 11.48 28.67
CA LYS A 247 27.86 10.29 28.81
C LYS A 247 28.00 9.82 30.26
N SER A 248 28.19 10.74 31.21
CA SER A 248 28.26 10.41 32.64
C SER A 248 26.95 9.84 33.17
N ILE A 249 25.80 10.30 32.65
CA ILE A 249 24.48 9.75 32.98
C ILE A 249 24.39 8.29 32.51
N ASN A 250 24.76 8.02 31.26
CA ASN A 250 24.80 6.65 30.72
C ASN A 250 25.75 5.75 31.51
N ASP A 251 26.95 6.23 31.82
CA ASP A 251 27.97 5.44 32.52
C ASP A 251 27.55 5.14 33.98
N THR A 252 26.79 6.05 34.62
CA THR A 252 26.37 5.91 36.03
C THR A 252 25.07 5.14 36.19
N TYR A 253 24.11 5.36 35.30
CA TYR A 253 22.72 4.89 35.46
C TYR A 253 22.27 3.90 34.38
N GLY A 254 23.10 3.67 33.36
CA GLY A 254 22.81 2.80 32.22
C GLY A 254 22.06 3.51 31.09
N HIS A 255 22.14 2.91 29.90
CA HIS A 255 21.55 3.47 28.68
C HIS A 255 20.03 3.64 28.74
N GLU A 256 19.30 2.79 29.48
CA GLU A 256 17.85 2.94 29.64
C GLU A 256 17.47 4.29 30.28
N ILE A 257 18.28 4.77 31.23
CA ILE A 257 18.06 6.07 31.87
C ILE A 257 18.47 7.20 30.92
N GLY A 258 19.55 7.05 30.16
CA GLY A 258 19.90 8.03 29.13
C GLY A 258 18.81 8.18 28.07
N ASP A 259 18.24 7.07 27.61
CA ASP A 259 17.12 7.05 26.68
C ASP A 259 15.90 7.80 27.24
N LEU A 260 15.58 7.59 28.52
CA LEU A 260 14.52 8.34 29.20
C LEU A 260 14.83 9.86 29.23
N VAL A 261 16.06 10.25 29.53
CA VAL A 261 16.46 11.67 29.53
C VAL A 261 16.27 12.30 28.14
N LEU A 262 16.62 11.59 27.07
CA LEU A 262 16.41 12.05 25.69
C LEU A 262 14.92 12.22 25.35
N ILE A 263 14.08 11.26 25.77
CA ILE A 263 12.63 11.31 25.56
C ILE A 263 12.00 12.49 26.33
N GLU A 264 12.41 12.69 27.58
CA GLU A 264 11.93 13.79 28.41
C GLU A 264 12.35 15.15 27.84
N PHE A 265 13.59 15.29 27.37
CA PHE A 265 14.03 16.51 26.71
C PHE A 265 13.23 16.80 25.43
N ALA A 266 13.00 15.79 24.60
CA ALA A 266 12.15 15.92 23.41
C ALA A 266 10.71 16.33 23.76
N THR A 267 10.18 15.87 24.90
CA THR A 267 8.87 16.27 25.42
C THR A 267 8.87 17.75 25.85
N VAL A 268 9.93 18.21 26.51
CA VAL A 268 10.12 19.63 26.86
C VAL A 268 10.16 20.49 25.59
N LEU A 269 10.85 20.06 24.54
CA LEU A 269 10.85 20.76 23.25
C LEU A 269 9.42 20.85 22.67
N LYS A 270 8.72 19.71 22.56
CA LYS A 270 7.34 19.66 22.00
C LYS A 270 6.35 20.57 22.73
N THR A 271 6.49 20.72 24.04
CA THR A 271 5.57 21.51 24.87
C THR A 271 5.99 22.98 25.00
N SER A 272 7.27 23.29 24.80
CA SER A 272 7.79 24.66 24.92
C SER A 272 7.68 25.47 23.63
N LEU A 273 7.68 24.79 22.48
CA LEU A 273 7.73 25.36 21.13
C LEU A 273 6.35 25.59 20.52
N ARG A 274 6.28 26.51 19.55
CA ARG A 274 5.07 26.82 18.77
C ARG A 274 4.89 25.78 17.67
N LYS A 275 3.68 25.70 17.11
CA LYS A 275 3.35 24.76 16.01
C LYS A 275 4.22 24.94 14.75
N GLN A 276 4.73 26.15 14.52
CA GLN A 276 5.56 26.47 13.36
C GLN A 276 7.06 26.21 13.58
N ASP A 277 7.46 25.90 14.81
CA ASP A 277 8.86 25.66 15.15
C ASP A 277 9.19 24.18 14.89
N PHE A 278 10.43 23.89 14.46
CA PHE A 278 10.82 22.54 14.08
C PHE A 278 11.95 22.00 14.97
N PRO A 279 11.62 21.23 16.03
CA PRO A 279 12.63 20.52 16.81
C PRO A 279 13.07 19.25 16.10
N ALA A 280 14.38 19.02 16.03
CA ALA A 280 14.96 17.81 15.49
C ALA A 280 16.08 17.26 16.38
N ARG A 281 16.21 15.93 16.44
CA ARG A 281 17.40 15.30 17.02
C ARG A 281 18.53 15.33 15.99
N TRP A 282 19.62 16.01 16.34
CA TRP A 282 20.73 16.29 15.43
C TRP A 282 21.73 15.12 15.38
N GLY A 283 22.04 14.53 16.54
CA GLY A 283 22.87 13.34 16.67
C GLY A 283 23.15 13.05 18.15
N GLY A 284 23.21 11.77 18.56
CA GLY A 284 23.48 11.42 19.96
C GLY A 284 22.55 12.12 20.96
N GLU A 285 23.11 13.02 21.75
CA GLU A 285 22.48 13.89 22.75
C GLU A 285 22.20 15.33 22.28
N GLU A 286 22.45 15.62 21.02
CA GLU A 286 22.30 16.95 20.43
C GLU A 286 20.92 17.12 19.76
N PHE A 287 20.34 18.30 19.95
CA PHE A 287 19.05 18.69 19.38
C PHE A 287 19.16 20.05 18.72
N LEU A 288 18.58 20.18 17.53
CA LEU A 288 18.58 21.43 16.77
C LEU A 288 17.14 21.89 16.56
N VAL A 289 16.86 23.15 16.86
CA VAL A 289 15.53 23.74 16.69
C VAL A 289 15.59 24.88 15.68
N LEU A 290 14.69 24.84 14.71
CA LEU A 290 14.44 25.90 13.74
C LEU A 290 13.29 26.78 14.24
N LEU A 291 13.51 28.08 14.41
CA LEU A 291 12.48 29.05 14.77
C LEU A 291 12.25 30.04 13.62
N PRO A 292 11.20 29.86 12.81
CA PRO A 292 10.83 30.83 11.78
C PRO A 292 10.43 32.18 12.38
N ASN A 293 10.72 33.27 11.66
CA ASN A 293 10.33 34.64 12.02
C ASN A 293 10.65 34.98 13.48
N THR A 294 11.88 34.67 13.90
CA THR A 294 12.35 34.85 15.27
C THR A 294 13.72 35.51 15.24
N ASP A 295 13.81 36.67 15.87
CA ASP A 295 15.06 37.40 16.04
C ASP A 295 15.88 36.83 17.21
N LEU A 296 17.05 37.43 17.45
CA LEU A 296 17.96 36.94 18.48
C LEU A 296 17.34 37.00 19.89
N ASP A 297 16.62 38.09 20.21
CA ASP A 297 16.01 38.25 21.52
C ASP A 297 14.89 37.24 21.75
N GLY A 298 14.02 37.02 20.76
CA GLY A 298 13.02 35.96 20.81
C GLY A 298 13.62 34.55 20.92
N ALA A 299 14.75 34.31 20.24
CA ALA A 299 15.46 33.05 20.31
C ALA A 299 16.05 32.80 21.70
N ILE A 300 16.68 33.81 22.32
CA ILE A 300 17.23 33.72 23.69
C ILE A 300 16.12 33.42 24.69
N VAL A 301 14.98 34.12 24.61
CA VAL A 301 13.83 33.87 25.49
C VAL A 301 13.33 32.42 25.37
N THR A 302 13.24 31.92 24.14
CA THR A 302 12.79 30.54 23.87
C THR A 302 13.80 29.51 24.38
N ALA A 303 15.09 29.73 24.14
CA ALA A 303 16.17 28.86 24.62
C ALA A 303 16.22 28.81 26.16
N GLU A 304 16.14 29.96 26.83
CA GLU A 304 16.14 30.03 28.30
C GLU A 304 14.91 29.36 28.90
N LYS A 305 13.73 29.50 28.27
CA LYS A 305 12.53 28.78 28.67
C LYS A 305 12.74 27.27 28.60
N ILE A 306 13.26 26.76 27.49
CA ILE A 306 13.51 25.32 27.31
C ILE A 306 14.54 24.83 28.34
N ARG A 307 15.67 25.54 28.47
CA ARG A 307 16.75 25.21 29.40
C ARG A 307 16.26 25.17 30.84
N SER A 308 15.58 26.22 31.30
CA SER A 308 15.07 26.30 32.67
C SER A 308 13.97 25.26 32.95
N THR A 309 13.11 24.97 31.98
CA THR A 309 12.07 23.93 32.08
C THR A 309 12.71 22.55 32.23
N PHE A 310 13.69 22.22 31.37
CA PHE A 310 14.40 20.96 31.46
C PHE A 310 15.22 20.85 32.75
N HIS A 311 15.87 21.94 33.17
CA HIS A 311 16.63 21.95 34.41
C HIS A 311 15.75 21.76 35.65
N SER A 312 14.50 22.24 35.61
CA SER A 312 13.55 22.06 36.72
C SER A 312 12.87 20.69 36.71
N LEU A 313 12.98 19.94 35.62
CA LEU A 313 12.38 18.62 35.49
C LEU A 313 13.09 17.61 36.40
N LYS A 314 12.28 16.85 37.12
CA LYS A 314 12.75 15.77 37.98
C LYS A 314 12.39 14.45 37.35
N ILE A 315 13.38 13.77 36.78
CA ILE A 315 13.17 12.51 36.08
C ILE A 315 13.17 11.38 37.11
N PRO A 316 12.06 10.63 37.27
CA PRO A 316 11.95 9.60 38.29
C PRO A 316 12.85 8.40 37.93
N MET A 317 13.69 8.00 38.88
CA MET A 317 14.50 6.78 38.84
C MET A 317 14.15 5.93 40.06
N LYS A 318 14.36 4.60 40.01
CA LYS A 318 14.04 3.66 41.12
C LYS A 318 14.55 4.14 42.49
N GLY A 319 13.70 4.88 43.22
CA GLY A 319 13.99 5.46 44.53
C GLY A 319 14.77 6.79 44.56
N LYS A 320 14.99 7.48 43.44
CA LYS A 320 15.70 8.78 43.34
C LYS A 320 15.11 9.67 42.25
N GLU A 321 15.43 10.96 42.28
CA GLU A 321 15.12 11.92 41.21
C GLU A 321 16.42 12.35 40.53
N LEU A 322 16.46 12.34 39.19
CA LEU A 322 17.59 12.86 38.41
C LEU A 322 17.22 14.25 37.88
N GLN A 323 18.11 15.21 38.12
CA GLN A 323 18.03 16.54 37.54
C GLN A 323 19.12 16.67 36.48
N CYS A 324 18.74 17.12 35.29
CA CYS A 324 19.64 17.30 34.16
C CYS A 324 19.78 18.78 33.79
N SER A 325 20.71 19.11 32.91
CA SER A 325 20.80 20.44 32.31
C SER A 325 21.18 20.32 30.85
N THR A 326 21.04 21.42 30.12
CA THR A 326 21.46 21.54 28.73
C THR A 326 22.19 22.85 28.52
N SER A 327 23.18 22.83 27.65
CA SER A 327 23.84 24.03 27.13
C SER A 327 23.28 24.34 25.74
N VAL A 328 23.21 25.62 25.38
CA VAL A 328 22.59 26.06 24.12
C VAL A 328 23.47 27.07 23.40
N GLY A 329 23.68 26.88 22.11
CA GLY A 329 24.24 27.88 21.20
C GLY A 329 23.16 28.41 20.25
N ILE A 330 23.12 29.73 20.05
CA ILE A 330 22.10 30.40 19.21
C ILE A 330 22.76 31.18 18.07
N SER A 331 22.34 30.89 16.85
CA SER A 331 22.72 31.66 15.66
C SER A 331 21.48 32.09 14.86
N ILE A 332 21.63 33.12 14.04
CA ILE A 332 20.51 33.70 13.27
C ILE A 332 20.86 33.72 11.79
N LEU A 333 19.99 33.11 10.97
CA LEU A 333 20.00 33.23 9.53
C LEU A 333 19.19 34.48 9.13
N ARG A 334 19.90 35.52 8.67
CA ARG A 334 19.30 36.81 8.29
C ARG A 334 19.11 36.97 6.79
N ASP A 335 19.99 36.35 6.00
CA ASP A 335 19.99 36.41 4.54
C ASP A 335 19.94 35.00 3.96
N GLN A 336 19.07 34.79 2.98
CA GLN A 336 18.92 33.55 2.21
C GLN A 336 20.19 33.12 1.45
N ASN A 337 21.10 34.05 1.13
CA ASN A 337 22.35 33.74 0.44
C ASN A 337 23.41 33.17 1.39
N THR A 338 23.16 33.25 2.70
CA THR A 338 24.06 32.67 3.70
C THR A 338 23.92 31.16 3.65
N ASN A 339 25.05 30.46 3.58
CA ASN A 339 25.06 29.00 3.68
C ASN A 339 24.49 28.58 5.05
N PRO A 340 23.40 27.81 5.11
CA PRO A 340 22.84 27.40 6.39
C PRO A 340 23.80 26.55 7.25
N GLU A 341 24.70 25.80 6.62
CA GLU A 341 25.71 25.03 7.35
C GLU A 341 26.66 25.95 8.13
N SER A 342 27.02 27.12 7.61
CA SER A 342 27.88 28.05 8.36
C SER A 342 27.13 28.67 9.56
N VAL A 343 25.81 28.82 9.47
CA VAL A 343 24.97 29.27 10.58
C VAL A 343 24.86 28.19 11.66
N ILE A 344 24.75 26.91 11.28
CA ILE A 344 24.77 25.79 12.22
C ILE A 344 26.14 25.70 12.92
N ASN A 345 27.23 25.82 12.17
CA ASN A 345 28.58 25.80 12.74
C ASN A 345 28.79 26.94 13.74
N LEU A 346 28.23 28.13 13.48
CA LEU A 346 28.27 29.24 14.44
C LEU A 346 27.48 28.93 15.73
N ALA A 347 26.34 28.23 15.63
CA ALA A 347 25.63 27.76 16.82
C ALA A 347 26.45 26.72 17.60
N ASP A 348 27.21 25.86 16.92
CA ASP A 348 28.11 24.90 17.55
C ASP A 348 29.26 25.59 18.31
N GLU A 349 29.88 26.63 17.72
CA GLU A 349 30.89 27.44 18.40
C GLU A 349 30.33 28.09 19.68
N TYR A 350 29.11 28.64 19.63
CA TYR A 350 28.46 29.21 20.80
C TYR A 350 28.07 28.15 21.83
N LEU A 351 27.63 26.97 21.41
CA LEU A 351 27.36 25.85 22.31
C LEU A 351 28.64 25.40 23.02
N TYR A 352 29.75 25.35 22.29
CA TYR A 352 31.06 25.05 22.87
C TYR A 352 31.45 26.07 23.95
N GLU A 353 31.23 27.37 23.69
CA GLU A 353 31.47 28.43 24.68
C GLU A 353 30.58 28.28 25.92
N ALA A 354 29.29 27.99 25.77
CA ALA A 354 28.40 27.67 26.89
C ALA A 354 28.92 26.49 27.73
N LYS A 355 29.41 25.43 27.09
CA LYS A 355 30.00 24.29 27.81
C LYS A 355 31.29 24.68 28.55
N ARG A 356 32.16 25.46 27.91
CA ARG A 356 33.44 25.91 28.48
C ARG A 356 33.25 26.85 29.67
N LYS A 357 32.20 27.68 29.65
CA LYS A 357 31.88 28.67 30.69
C LYS A 357 31.10 28.10 31.87
N GLY A 358 30.91 26.78 31.95
CA GLY A 358 30.29 26.13 33.12
C GLY A 358 28.98 25.39 32.85
N ARG A 359 28.58 25.22 31.58
CA ARG A 359 27.35 24.50 31.16
C ARG A 359 26.05 25.15 31.68
N ASN A 360 24.91 24.51 31.43
CA ASN A 360 23.58 24.97 31.86
C ASN A 360 23.30 26.45 31.54
N GLN A 361 23.66 26.90 30.34
CA GLN A 361 23.53 28.29 29.92
C GLN A 361 23.34 28.43 28.42
N VAL A 362 22.86 29.60 28.02
CA VAL A 362 22.66 30.00 26.63
C VAL A 362 23.81 30.93 26.20
N TYR A 363 24.40 30.66 25.04
CA TYR A 363 25.38 31.52 24.39
C TYR A 363 24.92 31.93 23.00
N SER A 364 25.29 33.15 22.60
CA SER A 364 24.94 33.75 21.32
C SER A 364 25.92 34.87 20.98
N GLU A 365 25.74 35.52 19.82
CA GLU A 365 26.51 36.71 19.44
C GLU A 365 26.46 37.87 20.47
N LYS A 366 25.46 37.92 21.36
CA LYS A 366 25.38 38.93 22.43
C LYS A 366 26.30 38.64 23.63
N ASN A 367 26.74 37.41 23.79
CA ASN A 367 27.48 36.94 24.97
C ASN A 367 28.97 36.68 24.69
N LEU A 368 29.43 37.03 23.48
CA LEU A 368 30.81 36.94 23.03
C LEU A 368 31.76 37.81 23.86
#